data_AF-S9SMY2-F1
#
_entry.id   AF-S9SMY2-F1
#
_cell.length_a   1.000
_cell.length_b   1.000
_cell.length_c   1.000
_cell.angle_alpha   90.00
_cell.angle_beta   90.00
_cell.angle_gamma   90.00
#
_symmetry.space_group_name_H-M   'P 1'
#
loop_
_entity.id
_entity.type
_entity.pdbx_description
1 polymer ?
#
loop_
_entity_poly.entity_id
_entity_poly.type
_entity_poly.pdbx_seq_one_letter_code
_entity_poly.pdbx_strand_id
1 'polypeptide(L)'
;MLSGILFVLRNGLRWQDAPTVYGPHKTLYNRFVRWSRLGVFARIFRHLAKPGADGDTIMMDSTHLKAHRTAVSLRKGGSARGQLGARRAA
;
A
#
# COMPACT_ATOMS: atom_id res chain seq x y z
N MET A 1 14.01 -5.28 3.86
CA MET A 1 13.30 -4.47 2.84
C MET A 1 11.90 -5.00 2.52
N LEU A 2 11.76 -6.19 1.93
CA LEU A 2 10.43 -6.80 1.69
C LEU A 2 9.68 -7.00 3.02
N SER A 3 10.38 -7.46 4.05
CA SER A 3 9.88 -7.55 5.43
C SER A 3 9.24 -6.24 5.93
N GLY A 4 9.87 -5.09 5.67
CA GLY A 4 9.33 -3.79 6.05
C GLY A 4 8.07 -3.40 5.27
N ILE A 5 8.01 -3.71 3.97
CA ILE A 5 6.80 -3.51 3.16
C ILE A 5 5.66 -4.37 3.72
N LEU A 6 5.91 -5.66 3.98
CA LEU A 6 4.92 -6.57 4.54
C LEU A 6 4.45 -6.12 5.93
N PHE A 7 5.37 -5.63 6.78
CA PHE A 7 5.02 -5.11 8.10
C PHE A 7 4.05 -3.92 8.01
N VAL A 8 4.33 -2.94 7.15
CA VAL A 8 3.44 -1.78 6.97
C VAL A 8 2.08 -2.20 6.45
N LEU A 9 2.04 -3.09 5.44
CA LEU A 9 0.79 -3.57 4.84
C LEU A 9 -0.05 -4.40 5.80
N ARG A 10 0.58 -5.33 6.54
CA ARG A 10 -0.10 -6.21 7.50
C ARG A 10 -0.76 -5.43 8.63
N ASN A 11 -0.11 -4.36 9.09
CA ASN A 11 -0.58 -3.56 10.22
C ASN A 11 -1.36 -2.30 9.80
N GLY A 12 -1.51 -2.04 8.50
CA GLY A 12 -2.22 -0.85 7.99
C GLY A 12 -1.57 0.48 8.38
N LEU A 13 -0.25 0.50 8.58
CA LEU A 13 0.48 1.66 9.09
C LEU A 13 0.74 2.69 7.98
N ARG A 14 1.04 3.94 8.40
CA ARG A 14 1.66 4.89 7.48
C ARG A 14 3.10 4.45 7.24
N TRP A 15 3.62 4.69 6.03
CA TRP A 15 5.01 4.36 5.71
C TRP A 15 6.01 5.00 6.69
N GLN A 16 5.71 6.23 7.16
CA GLN A 16 6.53 6.97 8.13
C GLN A 16 6.65 6.26 9.48
N ASP A 17 5.66 5.46 9.84
CA ASP A 17 5.59 4.76 11.13
C ASP A 17 6.25 3.36 11.05
N ALA A 18 6.87 3.02 9.92
CA ALA A 18 7.59 1.76 9.77
C ALA A 18 8.80 1.72 10.74
N PRO A 19 9.01 0.61 11.47
CA PRO A 19 10.17 0.45 12.34
C PRO A 19 11.49 0.68 11.59
N THR A 20 12.39 1.45 12.19
CA THR A 20 13.67 1.85 11.60
C THR A 20 14.58 0.66 11.27
N VAL A 21 14.41 -0.47 11.96
CA VAL A 21 15.10 -1.75 11.66
C VAL A 21 14.87 -2.24 10.22
N TYR A 22 13.76 -1.84 9.58
CA TYR A 22 13.49 -2.19 8.19
C TYR A 22 14.12 -1.23 7.16
N GLY A 23 14.78 -0.18 7.64
CA GLY A 23 15.42 0.86 6.85
C GLY A 23 14.53 2.10 6.64
N PRO A 24 15.01 3.09 5.86
CA PRO A 24 14.29 4.34 5.67
C PRO A 24 12.92 4.16 5.00
N HIS A 25 11.88 4.79 5.57
CA HIS A 25 10.50 4.66 5.09
C HIS A 25 10.32 5.03 3.60
N LYS A 26 11.03 6.07 3.12
CA LYS A 26 11.00 6.47 1.70
C LYS A 26 11.47 5.34 0.78
N THR A 27 12.48 4.58 1.21
CA THR A 27 13.05 3.47 0.44
C THR A 27 12.08 2.31 0.36
N LEU A 28 11.34 2.03 1.45
CA LEU A 28 10.25 1.04 1.46
C LEU A 28 9.13 1.44 0.49
N TYR A 29 8.62 2.68 0.60
CA TYR A 29 7.56 3.20 -0.26
C TYR A 29 7.96 3.20 -1.74
N ASN A 30 9.13 3.75 -2.08
CA ASN A 30 9.59 3.85 -3.46
C ASN A 30 9.72 2.46 -4.12
N ARG A 31 10.19 1.47 -3.36
CA ARG A 31 10.26 0.09 -3.84
C ARG A 31 8.89 -0.52 -4.00
N PHE A 32 8.00 -0.36 -3.02
CA PHE A 32 6.63 -0.85 -3.11
C PHE A 32 5.95 -0.33 -4.38
N VAL A 33 6.04 0.98 -4.65
CA VAL A 33 5.48 1.59 -5.86
C VAL A 33 6.14 1.04 -7.12
N ARG A 34 7.48 0.95 -7.17
CA ARG A 34 8.21 0.43 -8.34
C ARG A 34 7.85 -1.02 -8.63
N TRP A 35 7.79 -1.88 -7.61
CA TRP A 35 7.45 -3.29 -7.75
C TRP A 35 5.98 -3.50 -8.11
N SER A 36 5.08 -2.69 -7.57
CA SER A 36 3.67 -2.70 -7.95
C SER A 36 3.50 -2.38 -9.44
N ARG A 37 4.16 -1.33 -9.93
CA ARG A 37 4.14 -0.95 -11.36
C ARG A 37 4.77 -2.01 -12.27
N LEU A 38 5.81 -2.69 -11.80
CA LEU A 38 6.46 -3.78 -12.53
C LEU A 38 5.71 -5.12 -12.43
N GLY A 39 4.57 -5.19 -11.73
CA GLY A 39 3.81 -6.43 -11.56
C GLY A 39 4.54 -7.51 -10.74
N VAL A 40 5.56 -7.14 -9.96
CA VAL A 40 6.36 -8.09 -9.19
C VAL A 40 5.50 -8.85 -8.17
N PHE A 41 4.64 -8.13 -7.44
CA PHE A 41 3.73 -8.76 -6.48
C PHE A 41 2.77 -9.74 -7.15
N ALA A 42 2.20 -9.37 -8.30
CA ALA A 42 1.31 -10.25 -9.05
C ALA A 42 2.00 -11.55 -9.49
N ARG A 43 3.27 -11.46 -9.92
CA ARG A 43 4.08 -12.64 -10.24
C ARG A 43 4.34 -13.50 -9.00
N ILE A 44 4.70 -12.90 -7.87
CA ILE A 44 4.92 -13.63 -6.62
C ILE A 44 3.65 -14.39 -6.22
N PHE A 45 2.49 -13.72 -6.17
CA PHE A 45 1.21 -14.36 -5.86
C PHE A 45 0.88 -15.50 -6.82
N ARG A 46 1.12 -15.31 -8.13
CA ARG A 46 0.91 -16.38 -9.12
C ARG A 46 1.79 -17.60 -8.88
N HIS A 47 3.04 -17.40 -8.46
CA HIS A 47 3.93 -18.50 -8.13
C HIS A 47 3.53 -19.19 -6.82
N LEU A 48 3.10 -18.43 -5.82
CA LEU A 48 2.64 -18.96 -4.53
C LEU A 48 1.29 -19.66 -4.62
N ALA A 49 0.42 -19.27 -5.56
CA ALA A 49 -0.87 -19.91 -5.78
C ALA A 49 -0.76 -21.23 -6.55
N LYS A 50 0.45 -21.63 -7.00
CA LYS A 50 0.64 -22.96 -7.58
C LYS A 50 0.54 -24.02 -6.48
N PRO A 51 -0.07 -25.19 -6.76
CA PRO A 51 -0.06 -26.30 -5.81
C PRO A 51 1.37 -26.65 -5.38
N GLY A 52 1.53 -27.02 -4.12
CA GLY A 52 2.81 -27.53 -3.61
C GLY A 52 3.22 -28.83 -4.31
N ALA A 53 4.45 -29.30 -4.08
CA ALA A 53 4.94 -30.57 -4.63
C ALA A 53 4.03 -31.76 -4.25
N ASP A 54 3.39 -31.66 -3.09
CA ASP A 54 2.49 -32.68 -2.52
C ASP A 54 1.01 -32.47 -2.91
N GLY A 55 0.70 -31.48 -3.76
CA GLY A 55 -0.67 -31.19 -4.20
C GLY A 55 -1.50 -30.34 -3.22
N ASP A 56 -0.90 -29.89 -2.11
CA ASP A 56 -1.57 -29.04 -1.13
C ASP A 56 -2.02 -27.72 -1.74
N THR A 57 -3.30 -27.39 -1.52
CA THR A 57 -3.93 -26.14 -1.96
C THR A 57 -3.78 -25.10 -0.86
N ILE A 58 -3.06 -24.02 -1.15
CA ILE A 58 -2.94 -22.89 -0.23
C ILE A 58 -4.21 -22.04 -0.32
N MET A 59 -5.05 -22.09 0.71
CA MET A 59 -6.17 -21.16 0.85
C MET A 59 -5.65 -19.77 1.23
N MET A 60 -5.86 -18.80 0.35
CA MET A 60 -5.56 -17.38 0.60
C MET A 60 -6.85 -16.66 0.99
N ASP A 61 -6.96 -16.21 2.24
CA ASP A 61 -8.01 -15.30 2.67
C ASP A 61 -7.63 -13.84 2.34
N SER A 62 -8.59 -13.08 1.84
CA SER A 62 -8.38 -11.66 1.51
C SER A 62 -8.84 -10.78 2.66
N THR A 63 -7.95 -9.96 3.22
CA THR A 63 -8.32 -8.90 4.17
C THR A 63 -8.35 -7.54 3.46
N HIS A 64 -9.45 -6.80 3.62
CA HIS A 64 -9.63 -5.47 3.01
C HIS A 64 -9.45 -4.37 4.06
N LEU A 65 -8.51 -3.45 3.83
CA LEU A 65 -8.34 -2.24 4.64
C LEU A 65 -8.95 -1.04 3.92
N LYS A 66 -10.04 -0.48 4.47
CA LYS A 66 -10.70 0.71 3.91
C LYS A 66 -9.87 1.96 4.16
N ALA A 67 -9.49 2.65 3.10
CA ALA A 67 -8.83 3.95 3.20
C ALA A 67 -9.85 5.07 3.44
N HIS A 68 -9.50 6.06 4.28
CA HIS A 68 -10.30 7.27 4.45
C HIS A 68 -10.34 8.09 3.14
N ARG A 69 -11.44 8.81 2.86
CA ARG A 69 -11.67 9.55 1.60
C ARG A 69 -10.52 10.51 1.23
N THR A 70 -9.84 11.07 2.23
CA THR A 70 -8.72 12.01 2.04
C THR A 70 -7.45 11.36 1.49
N ALA A 71 -7.34 10.03 1.50
CA ALA A 71 -6.22 9.30 0.92
C ALA A 71 -6.18 9.39 -0.62
N VAL A 72 -7.31 9.72 -1.27
CA VAL A 72 -7.46 9.76 -2.73
C VAL A 72 -7.41 11.18 -3.30
N SER A 73 -7.71 12.20 -2.48
CA SER A 73 -7.97 13.57 -2.94
C SER A 73 -6.73 14.42 -3.23
N LEU A 74 -5.51 13.99 -2.87
CA LEU A 74 -4.30 14.79 -3.08
C LEU A 74 -3.48 14.26 -4.27
N ARG A 75 -3.54 14.96 -5.41
CA ARG A 75 -2.55 14.80 -6.47
C ARG A 75 -1.20 15.31 -5.95
N LYS A 76 -0.15 14.46 -6.02
CA LYS A 76 1.22 14.86 -5.67
C LYS A 76 1.66 16.00 -6.60
N GLY A 77 1.79 17.22 -6.07
CA GLY A 77 2.13 18.43 -6.84
C GLY A 77 0.94 19.22 -7.39
N GLY A 78 -0.31 18.85 -7.07
CA GLY A 78 -1.49 19.60 -7.47
C GLY A 78 -1.75 20.77 -6.53
N SER A 79 -1.59 22.00 -7.02
CA SER A 79 -2.10 23.18 -6.33
C SER A 79 -3.63 23.10 -6.32
N ALA A 80 -4.22 22.88 -5.15
CA ALA A 80 -5.66 22.96 -4.98
C ALA A 80 -6.08 24.43 -5.10
N ARG A 81 -6.35 24.90 -6.32
CA ARG A 81 -6.90 26.23 -6.54
C ARG A 81 -8.44 26.13 -6.55
N GLY A 82 -9.05 26.64 -5.48
CA GLY A 82 -10.48 26.94 -5.34
C GLY A 82 -11.35 25.75 -4.91
N GLN A 83 -12.29 25.84 -3.96
CA GLN A 83 -12.87 26.96 -3.23
C GLN A 83 -13.23 26.45 -1.83
N LEU A 84 -12.73 27.08 -0.78
CA LEU A 84 -13.31 26.97 0.56
C LEU A 84 -13.90 28.33 0.90
N GLY A 85 -15.22 28.45 0.87
CA GLY A 85 -15.90 29.67 1.28
C GLY A 85 -17.31 29.85 0.74
N ALA A 86 -18.21 28.90 1.01
CA ALA A 86 -19.64 29.19 0.98
C ALA A 86 -20.24 28.77 2.31
N ARG A 87 -20.51 29.76 3.16
CA ARG A 87 -21.64 29.85 4.11
C ARG A 87 -21.49 31.09 5.00
N ARG A 88 -22.20 32.17 4.66
CA ARG A 88 -22.78 33.08 5.65
C ARG A 88 -24.29 33.04 5.44
N ALA A 89 -25.01 32.73 6.52
CA ALA A 89 -26.46 32.73 6.59
C ALA A 89 -26.98 34.18 6.47
N ALA A 90 -28.19 34.31 5.91
CA ALA A 90 -28.99 35.53 5.94
C ALA A 90 -29.66 35.70 7.31
#